data_AF-B4W4S5-F1
#
_entry.id   AF-B4W4S5-F1
#
_cell.length_a   1.000
_cell.length_b   1.000
_cell.length_c   1.000
_cell.angle_alpha   90.00
_cell.angle_beta   90.00
_cell.angle_gamma   90.00
#
_symmetry.space_group_name_H-M   'P 1'
#
loop_
_entity.id
_entity.type
_entity.pdbx_description
1 polymer ?
#
loop_
_entity_poly.entity_id
_entity_poly.type
_entity_poly.pdbx_seq_one_letter_code
_entity_poly.pdbx_strand_id
1 'polypeptide(L)'
;MSNQQDVIAELLNSVREKDSDNEDKKSYGEEHLTQLRTACDNFLRKEDFKVGQIVKWKKDLKNRKLPHKNQPAIVVRVLDEPIVSTEDESSSPYFLEKLDIVLGVMSNEGTFLTFYYDSSRFEYY
;
A
#
# COMPACT_ATOMS: atom_id res chain seq x y z
N MET A 1 3.35 -45.35 -37.43
CA MET A 1 2.66 -44.05 -37.40
C MET A 1 2.50 -43.66 -35.94
N SER A 2 3.44 -42.84 -35.44
CA SER A 2 3.20 -41.45 -34.98
C SER A 2 2.15 -41.38 -33.88
N ASN A 3 2.58 -41.45 -32.61
CA ASN A 3 1.77 -40.95 -31.49
C ASN A 3 2.47 -40.82 -30.12
N GLN A 4 3.80 -41.01 -30.00
CA GLN A 4 4.49 -40.78 -28.71
C GLN A 4 5.45 -39.59 -28.73
N GLN A 5 6.10 -39.32 -29.87
CA GLN A 5 6.94 -38.12 -30.01
C GLN A 5 6.10 -36.84 -30.12
N ASP A 6 4.92 -36.92 -30.74
CA ASP A 6 4.00 -35.78 -30.91
C ASP A 6 3.37 -35.34 -29.57
N VAL A 7 3.03 -36.29 -28.70
CA VAL A 7 2.41 -36.00 -27.39
C VAL A 7 3.43 -35.39 -26.43
N ILE A 8 4.70 -35.83 -26.49
CA ILE A 8 5.79 -35.23 -25.71
C ILE A 8 6.12 -33.83 -26.23
N ALA A 9 6.08 -33.60 -27.55
CA ALA A 9 6.26 -32.27 -28.14
C ALA A 9 5.11 -31.31 -27.78
N GLU A 10 3.86 -31.81 -27.71
CA GLU A 10 2.69 -31.04 -27.29
C GLU A 10 2.71 -30.73 -25.77
N LEU A 11 3.15 -31.68 -24.94
CA LEU A 11 3.36 -31.44 -23.51
C LEU A 11 4.48 -30.40 -23.27
N LEU A 12 5.59 -30.49 -24.02
CA LEU A 12 6.71 -29.55 -23.91
C LEU A 12 6.31 -28.13 -24.38
N ASN A 13 5.43 -28.00 -25.37
CA ASN A 13 4.90 -26.70 -25.80
C ASN A 13 3.91 -26.11 -24.76
N SER A 14 3.05 -26.92 -24.16
CA SER A 14 2.10 -26.43 -23.12
C SER A 14 2.78 -26.01 -21.81
N VAL A 15 3.97 -26.56 -21.51
CA VAL A 15 4.79 -26.16 -20.35
C VAL A 15 5.62 -24.91 -20.64
N ARG A 16 5.98 -24.66 -21.91
CA ARG A 16 6.78 -23.48 -22.31
C ARG A 16 5.98 -22.16 -22.32
N GLU A 17 4.66 -22.24 -22.44
CA GLU A 17 3.80 -21.04 -22.51
C GLU A 17 3.36 -20.49 -21.14
N LYS A 18 3.69 -21.16 -20.02
CA LYS A 18 3.24 -20.71 -18.69
C LYS A 18 4.21 -19.89 -17.86
N ASP A 19 5.51 -19.87 -18.17
CA ASP A 19 6.51 -19.17 -17.35
C ASP A 19 7.57 -18.43 -18.19
N SER A 20 7.12 -17.59 -19.13
CA SER A 20 7.92 -16.41 -19.48
C SER A 20 7.09 -15.18 -19.20
N ASP A 21 7.34 -14.59 -18.04
CA ASP A 21 6.89 -13.26 -17.66
C ASP A 21 7.23 -12.28 -18.78
N ASN A 22 6.22 -11.95 -19.57
CA ASN A 22 6.28 -10.94 -20.62
C ASN A 22 6.15 -9.56 -19.93
N GLU A 23 7.10 -9.21 -19.06
CA GLU A 23 7.21 -7.87 -18.45
C GLU A 23 7.26 -6.77 -19.52
N ASP A 24 7.79 -7.11 -20.69
CA ASP A 24 8.01 -6.23 -21.86
C ASP A 24 6.72 -5.66 -22.50
N LYS A 25 5.52 -5.98 -21.99
CA LYS A 25 4.23 -5.50 -22.54
C LYS A 25 3.29 -4.80 -21.57
N LYS A 26 3.71 -4.46 -20.34
CA LYS A 26 2.89 -3.58 -19.48
C LYS A 26 3.03 -2.12 -19.92
N SER A 27 2.09 -1.68 -20.75
CA SER A 27 1.91 -0.25 -21.07
C SER A 27 0.91 0.38 -20.10
N TYR A 28 1.26 1.52 -19.50
CA TYR A 28 0.41 2.28 -18.58
C TYR A 28 -0.17 3.51 -19.31
N GLY A 29 -1.50 3.66 -19.29
CA GLY A 29 -2.19 4.78 -19.95
C GLY A 29 -2.13 6.09 -19.16
N GLU A 30 -2.57 7.19 -19.80
CA GLU A 30 -2.60 8.53 -19.21
C GLU A 30 -3.36 8.64 -17.87
N GLU A 31 -4.42 7.84 -17.70
CA GLU A 31 -5.15 7.79 -16.43
C GLU A 31 -4.25 7.29 -15.29
N HIS A 32 -3.46 6.25 -15.53
CA HIS A 32 -2.53 5.70 -14.55
C HIS A 32 -1.43 6.71 -14.20
N LEU A 33 -0.89 7.40 -15.21
CA LEU A 33 0.11 8.45 -15.00
C LEU A 33 -0.47 9.62 -14.18
N THR A 34 -1.72 9.99 -14.43
CA THR A 34 -2.42 11.04 -13.68
C THR A 34 -2.66 10.63 -12.24
N GLN A 35 -3.10 9.38 -12.01
CA GLN A 35 -3.28 8.83 -10.66
C GLN A 35 -1.95 8.80 -9.90
N LEU A 36 -0.87 8.37 -10.54
CA LEU A 36 0.47 8.32 -9.94
C LEU A 36 0.96 9.70 -9.51
N ARG A 37 0.84 10.71 -10.38
CA ARG A 37 1.20 12.11 -10.06
C ARG A 37 0.38 12.64 -8.89
N THR A 38 -0.93 12.42 -8.93
CA THR A 38 -1.85 12.86 -7.86
C THR A 38 -1.51 12.21 -6.52
N ALA A 39 -1.23 10.91 -6.50
CA ALA A 39 -0.83 10.19 -5.29
C ALA A 39 0.52 10.72 -4.75
N CYS A 40 1.49 10.96 -5.63
CA CYS A 40 2.78 11.55 -5.27
C CYS A 40 2.62 12.92 -4.62
N ASP A 41 1.85 13.82 -5.26
CA ASP A 41 1.59 15.16 -4.75
C ASP A 41 0.90 15.12 -3.37
N ASN A 42 -0.08 14.22 -3.21
CA ASN A 42 -0.74 14.01 -1.92
C ASN A 42 0.23 13.51 -0.85
N PHE A 43 1.15 12.61 -1.20
CA PHE A 43 2.11 12.05 -0.25
C PHE A 43 3.15 13.08 0.18
N LEU A 44 3.61 13.93 -0.74
CA LEU A 44 4.59 14.98 -0.46
C LEU A 44 3.98 16.15 0.34
N ARG A 45 2.67 16.40 0.21
CA ARG A 45 1.97 17.42 1.01
C ARG A 45 2.01 17.03 2.50
N LYS A 46 2.66 17.85 3.32
CA LYS A 46 2.69 17.66 4.78
C LYS A 46 1.51 18.36 5.44
N GLU A 47 1.00 17.77 6.51
CA GLU A 47 -0.08 18.28 7.34
C GLU A 47 0.40 18.30 8.79
N ASP A 48 0.09 19.36 9.53
CA ASP A 48 0.45 19.47 10.96
C ASP A 48 -0.68 18.94 11.83
N PHE A 49 -0.51 17.72 12.34
CA PHE A 49 -1.52 17.05 13.16
C PHE A 49 -1.47 17.46 14.63
N LYS A 50 -2.63 17.45 15.28
CA LYS A 50 -2.77 17.65 16.74
C LYS A 50 -3.58 16.51 17.37
N VAL A 51 -3.26 16.18 18.62
CA VAL A 51 -4.00 15.17 19.40
C VAL A 51 -5.49 15.54 19.45
N GLY A 52 -6.35 14.54 19.27
CA GLY A 52 -7.81 14.69 19.24
C GLY A 52 -8.39 15.01 17.86
N GLN A 53 -7.56 15.29 16.86
CA GLN A 53 -8.02 15.60 15.51
C GLN A 53 -8.54 14.36 14.78
N ILE A 54 -9.63 14.50 14.02
CA ILE A 54 -10.17 13.44 13.17
C ILE A 54 -9.51 13.50 11.79
N VAL A 55 -9.03 12.35 11.33
CA VAL A 55 -8.27 12.19 10.09
C VAL A 55 -8.80 11.03 9.25
N LYS A 56 -8.44 11.04 7.98
CA LYS A 56 -8.67 9.94 7.01
C LYS A 56 -7.45 9.76 6.12
N TRP A 57 -7.43 8.63 5.41
CA TRP A 57 -6.47 8.43 4.33
C TRP A 57 -6.64 9.50 3.25
N LYS A 58 -5.53 10.09 2.81
CA LYS A 58 -5.50 10.79 1.55
C LYS A 58 -5.83 9.83 0.40
N LYS A 59 -6.41 10.40 -0.65
CA LYS A 59 -6.76 9.65 -1.86
C LYS A 59 -5.56 8.86 -2.38
N ASP A 60 -5.78 7.57 -2.62
CA ASP A 60 -4.82 6.60 -3.17
C ASP A 60 -3.59 6.26 -2.27
N LEU A 61 -3.58 6.66 -0.99
CA LEU A 61 -2.43 6.46 -0.09
C LEU A 61 -2.60 5.41 1.04
N LYS A 62 -3.74 4.72 1.10
CA LYS A 62 -3.99 3.65 2.09
C LYS A 62 -3.04 2.47 1.89
N ASN A 63 -2.24 2.17 2.90
CA ASN A 63 -1.28 1.06 2.89
C ASN A 63 -1.38 0.12 4.10
N ARG A 64 -2.42 0.23 4.94
CA ARG A 64 -2.65 -0.64 6.10
C ARG A 64 -4.08 -1.18 6.12
N LYS A 65 -4.34 -2.22 6.91
CA LYS A 65 -5.68 -2.85 7.03
C LYS A 65 -6.71 -1.88 7.60
N LEU A 66 -6.37 -1.24 8.71
CA LEU A 66 -7.15 -0.20 9.39
C LEU A 66 -6.41 1.14 9.31
N PRO A 67 -7.11 2.28 9.35
CA PRO A 67 -8.56 2.40 9.20
C PRO A 67 -9.03 1.92 7.81
N HIS A 68 -10.28 1.49 7.67
CA HIS A 68 -10.87 1.27 6.34
C HIS A 68 -10.87 2.57 5.51
N LYS A 69 -11.03 2.47 4.18
CA LYS A 69 -10.83 3.60 3.25
C LYS A 69 -11.56 4.89 3.65
N ASN A 70 -12.78 4.78 4.17
CA ASN A 70 -13.60 5.91 4.60
C ASN A 70 -13.86 5.92 6.12
N GLN A 71 -13.17 5.06 6.87
CA GLN A 71 -13.31 5.01 8.32
C GLN A 71 -12.47 6.11 8.95
N PRO A 72 -13.07 7.00 9.77
CA PRO A 72 -12.32 8.03 10.46
C PRO A 72 -11.39 7.41 11.52
N ALA A 73 -10.27 8.08 11.75
CA ALA A 73 -9.37 7.81 12.87
C ALA A 73 -9.14 9.09 13.67
N ILE A 74 -8.72 8.94 14.93
CA ILE A 74 -8.38 10.07 15.79
C ILE A 74 -6.88 10.09 16.08
N VAL A 75 -6.26 11.26 16.03
CA VAL A 75 -4.85 11.42 16.41
C VAL A 75 -4.70 11.21 17.91
N VAL A 76 -4.00 10.16 18.30
CA VAL A 76 -3.70 9.83 19.69
C VAL A 76 -2.38 10.47 20.12
N ARG A 77 -1.40 10.50 19.21
CA ARG A 77 -0.07 11.06 19.46
C ARG A 77 0.62 11.40 18.14
N VAL A 78 1.40 12.48 18.16
CA VAL A 78 2.40 12.81 17.13
C VAL A 78 3.78 12.63 17.76
N LEU A 79 4.71 12.00 17.05
CA LEU A 79 6.05 11.69 17.55
C LEU A 79 7.04 12.72 17.03
N ASP A 80 7.85 13.28 17.94
CA ASP A 80 8.94 14.19 17.55
C ASP A 80 10.05 13.44 16.78
N GLU A 81 10.30 12.18 17.17
CA GLU A 81 11.23 11.28 16.50
C GLU A 81 10.47 10.09 15.89
N PRO A 82 10.51 9.89 14.55
CA PRO A 82 9.80 8.80 13.90
C PRO A 82 10.45 7.45 14.21
N ILE A 83 9.62 6.43 14.40
CA ILE A 83 10.05 5.03 14.47
C ILE A 83 10.27 4.53 13.05
N VAL A 84 11.41 3.91 12.78
CA VAL A 84 11.71 3.32 11.47
C VAL A 84 11.40 1.83 11.52
N SER A 85 10.56 1.33 10.60
CA SER A 85 10.29 -0.10 10.50
C SER A 85 11.56 -0.88 10.11
N THR A 86 11.94 -1.88 10.92
CA THR A 86 13.14 -2.71 10.70
C THR A 86 12.84 -4.15 10.30
N GLU A 87 11.56 -4.53 10.20
CA GLU A 87 11.15 -5.93 10.07
C GLU A 87 10.97 -6.40 8.62
N ASP A 88 11.28 -5.54 7.65
CA ASP A 88 10.92 -5.73 6.24
C ASP A 88 12.14 -5.90 5.33
N GLU A 89 11.96 -6.62 4.22
CA GLU A 89 12.95 -6.68 3.12
C GLU A 89 12.92 -5.41 2.27
N SER A 90 14.03 -5.07 1.60
CA SER A 90 14.15 -3.82 0.81
C SER A 90 13.11 -3.63 -0.31
N SER A 91 12.47 -4.72 -0.76
CA SER A 91 11.39 -4.73 -1.75
C SER A 91 10.00 -4.48 -1.14
N SER A 92 9.88 -4.49 0.19
CA SER A 92 8.64 -4.20 0.90
C SER A 92 8.34 -2.71 0.87
N PRO A 93 7.08 -2.30 0.62
CA PRO A 93 6.67 -0.90 0.71
C PRO A 93 6.74 -0.34 2.15
N TYR A 94 7.03 -1.18 3.14
CA TYR A 94 7.15 -0.82 4.56
C TYR A 94 8.62 -0.76 5.02
N PHE A 95 9.56 -1.11 4.14
CA PHE A 95 11.00 -1.04 4.45
C PHE A 95 11.40 0.39 4.78
N LEU A 96 11.97 0.57 5.97
CA LEU A 96 12.39 1.87 6.50
C LEU A 96 11.26 2.93 6.50
N GLU A 97 9.99 2.50 6.56
CA GLU A 97 8.87 3.43 6.68
C GLU A 97 9.01 4.22 7.99
N LYS A 98 8.88 5.54 7.89
CA LYS A 98 8.96 6.47 9.02
C LYS A 98 7.57 6.60 9.63
N LEU A 99 7.38 5.99 10.78
CA LEU A 99 6.13 6.04 11.53
C LEU A 99 6.22 7.17 12.57
N ASP A 100 5.50 8.26 12.35
CA ASP A 100 5.55 9.50 13.13
C ASP A 100 4.21 9.87 13.78
N ILE A 101 3.14 9.12 13.52
CA ILE A 101 1.82 9.37 14.09
C ILE A 101 1.18 8.09 14.63
N VAL A 102 0.48 8.21 15.76
CA VAL A 102 -0.35 7.15 16.33
C VAL A 102 -1.81 7.51 16.19
N LEU A 103 -2.57 6.66 15.53
CA LEU A 103 -3.99 6.86 15.32
C LEU A 103 -4.81 5.81 16.06
N GLY A 104 -5.93 6.27 16.61
CA GLY A 104 -6.96 5.45 17.25
C GLY A 104 -8.12 5.20 16.31
N VAL A 105 -8.62 3.96 16.29
CA VAL A 105 -9.71 3.50 15.43
C VAL A 105 -10.64 2.58 16.23
N MET A 106 -11.95 2.71 16.03
CA MET A 106 -12.92 1.76 16.59
C MET A 106 -12.95 0.48 15.74
N SER A 107 -12.79 -0.68 16.37
CA SER A 107 -13.04 -1.97 15.72
C SER A 107 -14.54 -2.18 15.51
N ASN A 108 -14.90 -3.14 14.67
CA ASN A 108 -16.30 -3.54 14.47
C ASN A 108 -16.96 -4.09 15.76
N GLU A 109 -16.16 -4.48 16.74
CA GLU A 109 -16.60 -4.99 18.05
C GLU A 109 -16.70 -3.88 19.11
N GLY A 110 -16.45 -2.62 18.73
CA GLY A 110 -16.50 -1.48 19.65
C GLY A 110 -15.24 -1.30 20.51
N THR A 111 -14.12 -1.94 20.14
CA THR A 111 -12.84 -1.80 20.84
C THR A 111 -12.03 -0.66 20.25
N PHE A 112 -11.46 0.22 21.08
CA PHE A 112 -10.54 1.26 20.63
C PHE A 112 -9.14 0.67 20.43
N LEU A 113 -8.67 0.62 19.18
CA LEU A 113 -7.37 0.09 18.79
C LEU A 113 -6.45 1.23 18.36
N THR A 114 -5.15 1.12 18.67
CA THR A 114 -4.14 2.12 18.28
C THR A 114 -3.04 1.51 17.43
N PHE A 115 -2.63 2.23 16.38
CA PHE A 115 -1.56 1.78 15.48
C PHE A 115 -0.65 2.95 15.09
N TYR A 116 0.57 2.63 14.70
CA TYR A 116 1.57 3.57 14.20
C TYR A 116 1.48 3.68 12.68
N TYR A 117 1.62 4.89 12.16
CA TYR A 117 1.54 5.21 10.73
C TYR A 117 2.53 6.29 10.31
N ASP A 118 2.73 6.42 9.01
CA ASP A 118 3.32 7.59 8.35
C ASP A 118 2.22 8.67 8.14
N SER A 119 2.40 9.81 8.79
CA SER A 119 1.49 10.97 8.75
C SER A 119 1.27 11.52 7.35
N SER A 120 2.24 11.37 6.44
CA SER A 120 2.19 11.84 5.06
C SER A 120 0.98 11.28 4.30
N ARG A 121 0.45 10.15 4.75
CA ARG A 121 -0.67 9.42 4.13
C ARG A 121 -2.04 9.89 4.60
N PHE A 122 -2.11 10.78 5.58
CA PHE A 122 -3.36 11.23 6.20
C PHE A 122 -3.66 12.70 5.90
N GLU A 123 -4.94 13.04 5.95
CA GLU A 123 -5.46 14.41 5.88
C GLU A 123 -6.62 14.57 6.88
N TYR A 124 -7.04 15.82 7.10
CA TYR A 124 -8.24 16.14 7.86
C TYR A 124 -9.48 15.42 7.26
N TYR A 125 -10.35 14.87 8.11
CA TYR A 125 -11.56 14.16 7.68
C TYR A 125 -12.58 15.07 6.99
#